data_AF-U2HF06-F1
#
_entry.id   AF-U2HF06-F1
#
_cell.length_a   1.000
_cell.length_b   1.000
_cell.length_c   1.000
_cell.angle_alpha   90.00
_cell.angle_beta   90.00
_cell.angle_gamma   90.00
#
_symmetry.space_group_name_H-M   'P 1'
#
loop_
_entity.id
_entity.type
_entity.pdbx_description
1 polymer ?
#
loop_
_entity_poly.entity_id
_entity_poly.type
_entity_poly.pdbx_seq_one_letter_code
_entity_poly.pdbx_strand_id
1 'polypeptide(L)'
;MTGTNQTVISKSIDENQNIFSKDLIPFNEAYFSTAWKRMWSKMSKINLVEDNHTIYSFRHTSAVKIYRQTKDLHLLQQLMGHSDMVVTLKYLRGLGVNNVDELKLVVPSL
;
A
#
# COMPACT_ATOMS: atom_id res chain seq x y z
N MET A 1 49.76 5.18 17.94
CA MET A 1 48.33 5.54 17.88
C MET A 1 47.74 4.92 16.63
N THR A 2 47.36 3.64 16.70
CA THR A 2 46.75 2.92 15.58
C THR A 2 45.25 3.15 15.62
N GLY A 3 44.76 4.05 14.77
CA GLY A 3 43.33 4.22 14.54
C GLY A 3 42.80 3.04 13.74
N THR A 4 42.17 2.09 14.43
CA THR A 4 41.34 1.06 13.81
C THR A 4 40.14 1.73 13.15
N ASN A 5 40.15 1.82 11.83
CA ASN A 5 38.96 2.14 11.04
C ASN A 5 37.99 0.97 11.15
N GLN A 6 37.04 1.08 12.09
CA GLN A 6 35.92 0.15 12.15
C GLN A 6 34.91 0.59 11.09
N THR A 7 35.03 0.02 9.90
CA THR A 7 34.01 0.12 8.85
C THR A 7 32.73 -0.50 9.38
N VAL A 8 31.79 0.33 9.83
CA VAL A 8 30.41 -0.08 10.09
C VAL A 8 29.76 -0.33 8.74
N ILE A 9 29.99 -1.51 8.16
CA ILE A 9 29.16 -1.99 7.06
C ILE A 9 27.79 -2.24 7.67
N SER A 10 26.87 -1.29 7.49
CA SER A 10 25.45 -1.53 7.76
C SER A 10 25.05 -2.79 6.99
N LYS A 11 24.76 -3.88 7.71
CA LYS A 11 24.50 -5.20 7.14
C LYS A 11 23.40 -5.10 6.07
N SER A 12 23.81 -5.10 4.80
CA SER A 12 22.93 -5.01 3.63
C SER A 12 22.09 -6.28 3.54
N ILE A 13 20.86 -6.13 3.04
CA ILE A 13 19.97 -7.27 2.75
C ILE A 13 20.53 -7.97 1.50
N ASP A 14 20.68 -9.29 1.56
CA ASP A 14 21.08 -10.09 0.40
C ASP A 14 19.95 -10.15 -0.63
N GLU A 15 20.27 -10.32 -1.92
CA GLU A 15 19.27 -10.37 -3.00
C GLU A 15 18.21 -11.46 -2.79
N ASN A 16 18.58 -12.55 -2.11
CA ASN A 16 17.71 -13.70 -1.86
C ASN A 16 16.99 -13.62 -0.51
N GLN A 17 17.21 -12.57 0.28
CA GLN A 17 16.58 -12.40 1.58
C GLN A 17 15.26 -11.64 1.46
N ASN A 18 14.25 -12.11 2.18
CA ASN A 18 13.00 -11.38 2.35
C ASN A 18 13.27 -10.05 3.06
N ILE A 19 12.76 -8.96 2.49
CA ILE A 19 13.02 -7.59 2.97
C ILE A 19 12.50 -7.31 4.40
N PHE A 20 11.51 -8.09 4.87
CA PHE A 20 10.88 -7.88 6.18
C PHE A 20 11.48 -8.75 7.29
N SER A 21 11.89 -9.99 6.97
CA SER A 21 12.50 -10.91 7.95
C SER A 21 14.03 -10.93 7.90
N LYS A 22 14.64 -10.50 6.79
CA LYS A 22 16.06 -10.75 6.43
C LYS A 22 16.42 -12.24 6.40
N ASP A 23 15.42 -13.08 6.17
CA ASP A 23 15.56 -14.53 6.10
C ASP A 23 15.35 -14.99 4.65
N LEU A 24 15.89 -16.17 4.29
CA LEU A 24 15.70 -16.76 2.96
C LEU A 24 14.25 -17.26 2.76
N ILE A 25 13.58 -17.63 3.85
CA ILE A 25 12.22 -18.13 3.81
C ILE A 25 11.24 -16.95 3.99
N PRO A 26 10.34 -16.70 3.02
CA PRO A 26 9.35 -15.64 3.15
C PRO A 26 8.29 -15.99 4.19
N PHE A 27 7.63 -14.95 4.71
CA PHE A 27 6.44 -15.15 5.53
C PHE A 27 5.29 -15.77 4.72
N ASN A 28 4.40 -16.49 5.40
CA ASN A 28 3.17 -16.98 4.79
C ASN A 28 2.23 -15.81 4.41
N GLU A 29 1.29 -16.08 3.51
CA GLU A 29 0.35 -15.08 2.98
C GLU A 29 -0.48 -14.37 4.06
N ALA A 30 -0.80 -15.06 5.15
CA ALA A 30 -1.59 -14.52 6.26
C ALA A 30 -0.75 -13.73 7.29
N TYR A 31 0.54 -13.56 7.07
CA TYR A 31 1.42 -12.89 8.03
C TYR A 31 0.98 -11.46 8.32
N PHE A 32 0.77 -10.65 7.29
CA PHE A 32 0.41 -9.23 7.45
C PHE A 32 -1.01 -9.05 7.99
N SER A 33 -1.96 -9.91 7.61
CA SER A 33 -3.32 -9.86 8.17
C SER A 33 -3.31 -10.19 9.67
N THR A 34 -2.50 -11.19 10.08
CA THR A 34 -2.34 -11.55 11.49
C THR A 34 -1.59 -10.45 12.26
N ALA A 35 -0.55 -9.85 11.66
CA ALA A 35 0.17 -8.72 12.25
C ALA A 35 -0.74 -7.50 12.44
N TRP A 36 -1.55 -7.19 11.43
CA TRP A 36 -2.57 -6.15 11.49
C TRP A 36 -3.54 -6.40 12.64
N LYS A 37 -4.10 -7.62 12.77
CA LYS A 37 -5.04 -7.96 13.85
C LYS A 37 -4.44 -7.74 15.25
N ARG A 38 -3.17 -8.12 15.45
CA ARG A 38 -2.44 -7.88 16.72
C ARG A 38 -2.29 -6.39 17.00
N MET A 39 -1.97 -5.58 15.99
CA MET A 39 -1.82 -4.14 16.16
C MET A 39 -3.17 -3.44 16.36
N TRP A 40 -4.18 -3.82 15.58
CA TRP A 40 -5.54 -3.30 15.67
C TRP A 40 -6.09 -3.45 17.08
N SER A 41 -5.91 -4.63 17.72
CA SER A 41 -6.34 -4.86 19.11
C SER A 41 -5.66 -3.90 20.11
N LYS A 42 -4.41 -3.51 19.87
CA LYS A 42 -3.71 -2.52 20.72
C LYS A 42 -4.23 -1.10 20.46
N MET A 43 -4.43 -0.75 19.20
CA MET A 43 -4.89 0.58 18.77
C MET A 43 -6.36 0.85 19.14
N SER A 44 -7.21 -0.18 19.10
CA SER A 44 -8.62 -0.10 19.49
C SER A 44 -8.77 0.27 20.98
N LYS A 45 -7.93 -0.30 21.86
CA LYS A 45 -7.93 0.02 23.30
C LYS A 45 -7.65 1.49 23.63
N ILE A 46 -7.01 2.22 22.72
CA ILE A 46 -6.71 3.65 22.85
C ILE A 46 -7.56 4.51 21.91
N ASN A 47 -8.63 3.95 21.33
CA ASN A 47 -9.54 4.62 20.40
C ASN A 47 -8.87 5.24 19.17
N LEU A 48 -7.77 4.64 18.67
CA LEU A 48 -7.10 5.10 17.46
C LEU A 48 -7.71 4.52 16.17
N VAL A 49 -8.40 3.38 16.27
CA VAL A 49 -9.05 2.69 15.15
C VAL A 49 -10.46 2.26 15.53
N GLU A 50 -11.33 2.20 14.53
CA GLU A 50 -12.71 1.73 14.62
C GLU A 50 -12.83 0.29 14.08
N ASP A 51 -13.97 -0.37 14.35
CA ASP A 51 -14.23 -1.77 13.97
C ASP A 51 -14.20 -2.03 12.46
N ASN A 52 -14.53 -1.03 11.66
CA ASN A 52 -14.51 -1.09 10.19
C ASN A 52 -13.11 -0.76 9.60
N HIS A 53 -12.13 -0.34 10.41
CA HIS A 53 -10.79 -0.02 9.94
C HIS A 53 -9.96 -1.29 9.73
N THR A 54 -9.55 -1.51 8.48
CA THR A 54 -8.75 -2.67 8.07
C THR A 54 -7.44 -2.21 7.43
N ILE A 55 -6.53 -3.15 7.16
CA ILE A 55 -5.33 -2.87 6.36
C ILE A 55 -5.70 -2.30 4.98
N TYR A 56 -6.86 -2.67 4.42
CA TYR A 56 -7.36 -2.14 3.16
C TYR A 56 -7.73 -0.66 3.25
N SER A 57 -8.17 -0.17 4.42
CA SER A 57 -8.46 1.25 4.66
C SER A 57 -7.23 2.14 4.43
N PHE A 58 -6.02 1.64 4.72
CA PHE A 58 -4.77 2.35 4.40
C PHE A 58 -4.54 2.43 2.90
N ARG A 59 -4.72 1.32 2.18
CA ARG A 59 -4.59 1.30 0.71
C ARG A 59 -5.59 2.26 0.07
N HIS A 60 -6.83 2.27 0.56
CA HIS A 60 -7.85 3.21 0.11
C HIS A 60 -7.46 4.67 0.33
N THR A 61 -7.07 5.01 1.55
CA THR A 61 -6.66 6.37 1.90
C THR A 61 -5.45 6.84 1.09
N SER A 62 -4.47 5.96 0.87
CA SER A 62 -3.30 6.25 0.03
C SER A 62 -3.67 6.48 -1.42
N ALA A 63 -4.56 5.68 -2.00
CA ALA A 63 -5.02 5.86 -3.37
C ALA A 63 -5.68 7.23 -3.56
N VAL A 64 -6.58 7.60 -2.65
CA VAL A 64 -7.23 8.92 -2.62
C VAL A 64 -6.21 10.05 -2.51
N LYS A 65 -5.20 9.91 -1.63
CA LYS A 65 -4.16 10.92 -1.43
C LYS A 65 -3.30 11.11 -2.68
N ILE A 66 -2.82 10.03 -3.28
CA ILE A 66 -2.02 10.05 -4.51
C ILE A 66 -2.84 10.73 -5.62
N TYR A 67 -4.08 10.29 -5.83
CA TYR A 67 -4.94 10.89 -6.86
C TYR A 67 -5.18 12.38 -6.64
N ARG A 68 -5.42 12.80 -5.39
CA ARG A 68 -5.62 14.24 -5.08
C ARG A 68 -4.39 15.07 -5.42
N GLN A 69 -3.19 14.50 -5.31
CA GLN A 69 -1.93 15.17 -5.62
C GLN A 69 -1.58 15.15 -7.11
N THR A 70 -1.78 14.01 -7.77
CA THR A 70 -1.32 13.82 -9.16
C THR A 70 -2.40 14.10 -10.20
N LYS A 71 -3.67 13.88 -9.85
CA LYS A 71 -4.82 13.87 -10.76
C LYS A 71 -4.67 12.90 -11.94
N ASP A 72 -3.77 11.92 -11.83
CA ASP A 72 -3.46 10.95 -12.87
C ASP A 72 -3.98 9.56 -12.47
N LEU A 73 -4.98 9.08 -13.22
CA LEU A 73 -5.62 7.77 -13.02
C LEU A 73 -4.73 6.61 -13.47
N HIS A 74 -3.93 6.79 -14.52
CA HIS A 74 -3.08 5.73 -15.04
C HIS A 74 -1.89 5.49 -14.12
N LEU A 75 -1.25 6.57 -13.65
CA LEU A 75 -0.23 6.50 -12.62
C LEU A 75 -0.76 5.82 -11.36
N LEU A 76 -1.97 6.19 -10.93
CA LEU A 76 -2.60 5.56 -9.76
C LEU A 76 -2.85 4.06 -9.98
N GLN A 77 -3.34 3.66 -11.16
CA GLN A 77 -3.55 2.25 -11.51
C GLN A 77 -2.25 1.46 -11.42
N GLN A 78 -1.16 1.99 -11.97
CA GLN A 78 0.17 1.36 -11.95
C GLN A 78 0.71 1.24 -10.53
N LEU A 79 0.67 2.32 -9.75
CA LEU A 79 1.13 2.32 -8.36
C LEU A 79 0.32 1.37 -7.47
N MET A 80 -0.96 1.20 -7.79
CA MET A 80 -1.83 0.27 -7.07
C MET A 80 -1.79 -1.15 -7.61
N GLY A 81 -1.14 -1.41 -8.74
CA GLY A 81 -1.11 -2.73 -9.37
C GLY A 81 -2.50 -3.26 -9.72
N HIS A 82 -3.42 -2.39 -10.13
CA HIS A 82 -4.76 -2.79 -10.53
C HIS A 82 -4.78 -3.21 -12.00
N SER A 83 -5.31 -4.41 -12.28
CA SER A 83 -5.42 -4.93 -13.64
C SER A 83 -6.34 -4.12 -14.54
N ASP A 84 -7.31 -3.40 -13.96
CA ASP A 84 -8.34 -2.66 -14.67
C ASP A 84 -8.59 -1.30 -14.01
N MET A 85 -8.81 -0.27 -14.85
CA MET A 85 -9.16 1.09 -14.42
C MET A 85 -10.44 1.10 -13.57
N VAL A 86 -11.41 0.22 -13.85
CA VAL A 86 -12.63 0.08 -13.07
C VAL A 86 -12.30 -0.24 -11.60
N VAL A 87 -11.28 -1.06 -11.33
CA VAL A 87 -10.83 -1.36 -9.96
C VAL A 87 -10.27 -0.11 -9.30
N THR A 88 -9.44 0.67 -10.02
CA THR A 88 -8.91 1.95 -9.53
C THR A 88 -10.01 2.94 -9.19
N LEU A 89 -11.02 3.08 -10.04
CA LEU A 89 -12.12 4.03 -9.81
C LEU A 89 -12.98 3.65 -8.60
N LYS A 90 -13.04 2.37 -8.20
CA LYS A 90 -13.69 1.95 -6.95
C LYS A 90 -13.06 2.60 -5.71
N TYR A 91 -11.76 2.91 -5.74
CA TYR A 91 -11.04 3.57 -4.66
C TYR A 91 -11.27 5.09 -4.60
N LEU A 92 -11.82 5.68 -5.66
CA LEU A 92 -12.09 7.13 -5.77
C LEU A 92 -13.58 7.45 -5.62
N ARG A 93 -14.41 6.45 -5.28
CA ARG A 93 -15.83 6.65 -5.02
C ARG A 93 -16.04 7.69 -3.92
N GLY A 94 -16.95 8.64 -4.16
CA GLY A 94 -17.25 9.73 -3.23
C GLY A 94 -16.40 10.99 -3.41
N LEU A 95 -15.38 10.99 -4.27
CA LEU A 95 -14.60 12.20 -4.59
C LEU A 95 -15.15 13.03 -5.75
N GLY A 96 -16.30 12.65 -6.33
CA GLY A 96 -16.85 13.30 -7.53
C GLY A 96 -16.05 13.04 -8.82
N VAL A 97 -15.02 12.20 -8.76
CA VAL A 97 -14.19 11.78 -9.92
C VAL A 97 -14.98 10.93 -10.92
N ASN A 98 -16.16 10.44 -10.50
CA ASN A 98 -17.12 9.82 -11.40
C ASN A 98 -17.91 10.90 -12.14
N ASN A 99 -17.26 11.69 -13.00
CA ASN A 99 -18.02 12.27 -14.10
C ASN A 99 -18.23 11.12 -15.09
N VAL A 100 -19.43 10.57 -15.09
CA VAL A 100 -19.82 9.36 -15.84
C VAL A 100 -19.51 9.51 -17.34
N ASP A 101 -19.37 10.73 -17.83
CA ASP A 101 -19.01 11.05 -19.21
C ASP A 101 -17.52 10.92 -19.51
N GLU A 102 -16.62 11.18 -18.54
CA GLU A 102 -15.17 10.93 -18.69
C GLU A 102 -14.86 9.43 -18.69
N LEU A 103 -15.58 8.68 -17.86
CA LEU A 103 -15.51 7.22 -17.79
C LEU A 103 -15.73 6.57 -19.16
N LYS A 104 -16.69 7.06 -19.96
CA LYS A 104 -16.98 6.54 -21.31
C LYS A 104 -15.87 6.79 -22.33
N LEU A 105 -14.99 7.75 -22.09
CA LEU A 105 -13.87 8.07 -23.00
C LEU A 105 -12.64 7.19 -22.73
N VAL A 106 -12.49 6.66 -21.51
CA VAL A 106 -11.31 5.87 -21.11
C VAL A 106 -11.55 4.36 -21.19
N VAL A 107 -12.81 3.91 -21.31
CA VAL A 107 -13.08 2.51 -21.70
C VAL A 107 -13.06 2.45 -23.23
N PRO A 108 -12.10 1.75 -23.86
CA PRO A 108 -12.21 1.47 -25.28
C PRO A 108 -13.51 0.68 -25.49
N SER A 109 -14.32 1.11 -26.45
CA SER A 109 -15.48 0.36 -26.91
C SER A 109 -15.04 -1.07 -27.24
N LEU A 110 -15.70 -2.05 -26.61
CA LEU A 110 -15.59 -3.48 -26.92
C LEU A 110 -15.85 -3.75 -28.40
#